data_AF-A0A1H5W4Z1-F1
#
_entry.id   AF-A0A1H5W4Z1-F1
#
_cell.length_a   1.000
_cell.length_b   1.000
_cell.length_c   1.000
_cell.angle_alpha   90.00
_cell.angle_beta   90.00
_cell.angle_gamma   90.00
#
_symmetry.space_group_name_H-M   'P 1'
#
loop_
_entity.id
_entity.type
_entity.pdbx_description
1 polymer ?
#
loop_
_entity_poly.entity_id
_entity_poly.type
_entity_poly.pdbx_seq_one_letter_code
_entity_poly.pdbx_strand_id
1 'polypeptide(L)'
;MGLLSIIRSGPKMVVFGCKNPKDFELFLLSYMQGLKLDIDSALDFAIESSTIVLITEPNKNIARYKDIISSILIPIPFDEFFARMFNLKGYEFVNDCHIAPGIILIRTLGDGDKIIETIKNEYNGKLLTLHESLDEGTYQDTIICFTDKSLDKKINIHDINSKTILVNMTCFNLLKRLRTQVLRFLNEGLIGVEWNEVYIRIYDRYSEYRKHYERLSVVLDNFDLGIILGETWTKDYPRFMMSILVYQVRLFTLKNPKEIKKILLGLEYFENGERLVDLDLIFRNKKISWSDILNKDCKGLDRKQLGLKFREEILNNLDDEMKGKILRLEEDIRKTRI
;
A
#
# COMPACT_ATOMS: atom_id res chain seq x y z
N MET A 1 -6.84 9.29 -4.26
CA MET A 1 -7.19 8.33 -5.30
C MET A 1 -6.61 7.00 -4.85
N GLY A 2 -7.44 6.20 -4.17
CA GLY A 2 -7.06 4.92 -3.59
C GLY A 2 -6.83 3.89 -4.69
N LEU A 3 -5.58 3.76 -5.12
CA LEU A 3 -5.15 2.61 -5.89
C LEU A 3 -4.95 1.48 -4.89
N LEU A 4 -5.45 0.28 -5.19
CA LEU A 4 -4.98 -0.92 -4.49
C LEU A 4 -3.44 -0.87 -4.52
N SER A 5 -2.80 -0.97 -3.35
CA SER A 5 -1.35 -0.85 -3.23
C SER A 5 -0.69 -2.12 -3.76
N ILE A 6 -0.59 -2.20 -5.09
CA ILE A 6 -0.12 -3.38 -5.83
C ILE A 6 1.38 -3.30 -6.08
N ILE A 7 1.91 -2.08 -6.26
CA ILE A 7 3.31 -1.87 -6.58
C ILE A 7 3.87 -0.68 -5.81
N ARG A 8 5.03 -0.87 -5.18
CA ARG A 8 5.73 0.14 -4.38
C ARG A 8 7.24 0.08 -4.64
N SER A 9 7.93 1.21 -4.59
CA SER A 9 9.39 1.21 -4.55
C SER A 9 9.87 0.65 -3.21
N GLY A 10 10.98 -0.08 -3.21
CA GLY A 10 11.75 -0.34 -1.99
C GLY A 10 12.64 0.86 -1.62
N PRO A 11 13.35 0.78 -0.48
CA PRO A 11 14.32 1.78 -0.08
C PRO A 11 15.44 1.91 -1.11
N LYS A 12 16.05 3.10 -1.16
CA LYS A 12 17.23 3.30 -2.00
C LYS A 12 18.48 2.84 -1.25
N MET A 13 19.37 2.19 -1.98
CA MET A 13 20.61 1.66 -1.45
C MET A 13 21.79 2.30 -2.18
N VAL A 14 22.78 2.74 -1.41
CA VAL A 14 24.04 3.30 -1.94
C VAL A 14 25.21 2.59 -1.30
N VAL A 15 26.22 2.32 -2.11
CA VAL A 15 27.49 1.76 -1.68
C VAL A 15 28.53 2.86 -1.68
N PHE A 16 29.28 2.97 -0.57
CA PHE A 16 30.43 3.86 -0.44
C PHE A 16 31.70 3.04 -0.20
N GLY A 17 32.72 3.29 -1.02
CA GLY A 17 34.07 2.81 -0.82
C GLY A 17 34.86 3.78 0.05
N CYS A 18 35.35 3.34 1.20
CA CYS A 18 36.00 4.20 2.19
C CYS A 18 37.32 3.59 2.67
N LYS A 19 38.43 4.35 2.64
CA LYS A 19 39.72 3.93 3.22
C LYS A 19 39.68 3.79 4.74
N ASN A 20 38.83 4.57 5.42
CA ASN A 20 38.59 4.44 6.86
C ASN A 20 37.08 4.28 7.14
N PRO A 21 36.55 3.05 7.02
CA PRO A 21 35.12 2.76 7.21
C PRO A 21 34.58 3.21 8.58
N LYS A 22 35.40 3.15 9.64
CA LYS A 22 34.99 3.50 11.00
C LYS A 22 34.70 4.98 11.17
N ASP A 23 35.52 5.84 10.59
CA ASP A 23 35.31 7.29 10.66
C ASP A 23 34.03 7.69 9.92
N PHE A 24 33.78 7.08 8.76
CA PHE A 24 32.56 7.32 8.00
C PHE A 24 31.32 6.81 8.74
N GLU A 25 31.40 5.62 9.35
CA GLU A 25 30.33 5.10 10.21
C GLU A 25 30.02 6.07 11.36
N LEU A 26 31.03 6.54 12.09
CA LEU A 26 30.83 7.52 13.17
C LEU A 26 30.18 8.82 12.69
N PHE A 27 30.58 9.30 11.51
CA PHE A 27 29.95 10.47 10.88
C PHE A 27 28.45 10.23 10.61
N LEU A 28 28.09 9.09 10.00
CA LEU A 28 26.71 8.76 9.68
C LEU A 28 25.85 8.58 10.95
N LEU A 29 26.39 7.94 11.99
CA LEU A 29 25.68 7.77 13.26
C LEU A 29 25.46 9.11 13.97
N SER A 30 26.49 9.97 14.00
CA SER A 30 26.49 11.18 14.83
C SER A 30 25.76 12.36 14.17
N TYR A 31 25.86 12.50 12.85
CA TYR A 31 25.35 13.67 12.13
C TYR A 31 24.15 13.36 11.22
N MET A 32 23.94 12.09 10.86
CA MET A 32 22.86 11.67 9.95
C MET A 32 21.77 10.85 10.63
N GLN A 33 21.81 10.73 11.96
CA GLN A 33 20.88 9.90 12.75
C GLN A 33 20.84 8.45 12.24
N GLY A 34 21.98 7.97 11.76
CA GLY A 34 22.09 6.61 11.23
C GLY A 34 21.90 5.56 12.30
N LEU A 35 21.36 4.41 11.90
CA LEU A 35 21.23 3.21 12.72
C LEU A 35 22.08 2.12 12.10
N LYS A 36 23.11 1.67 12.82
CA LYS A 36 23.90 0.52 12.39
C LYS A 36 23.10 -0.76 12.58
N LEU A 37 22.87 -1.48 11.49
CA LEU A 37 22.07 -2.69 11.42
C LEU A 37 22.76 -3.66 10.46
N ASP A 38 22.50 -4.95 10.55
CA ASP A 38 22.78 -5.85 9.41
C ASP A 38 21.82 -5.55 8.24
N ILE A 39 22.10 -6.11 7.06
CA ILE A 39 21.36 -5.79 5.83
C ILE A 39 19.89 -6.20 5.94
N ASP A 40 19.60 -7.37 6.51
CA ASP A 40 18.25 -7.89 6.62
C ASP A 40 17.44 -7.02 7.60
N SER A 41 18.02 -6.70 8.76
CA SER A 41 17.43 -5.74 9.70
C SER A 41 17.24 -4.35 9.08
N ALA A 42 18.19 -3.85 8.28
CA ALA A 42 18.05 -2.57 7.60
C ALA A 42 16.89 -2.57 6.59
N LEU A 43 16.74 -3.65 5.82
CA LEU A 43 15.61 -3.83 4.89
C LEU A 43 14.28 -3.95 5.63
N ASP A 44 14.26 -4.64 6.78
CA ASP A 44 13.08 -4.71 7.64
C ASP A 44 12.68 -3.33 8.12
N PHE A 45 13.59 -2.53 8.69
CA PHE A 45 13.24 -1.22 9.26
C PHE A 45 13.06 -0.11 8.23
N ALA A 46 13.56 -0.28 7.02
CA ALA A 46 13.47 0.74 5.99
C ALA A 46 12.03 0.94 5.48
N ILE A 47 11.71 2.20 5.21
CA ILE A 47 10.51 2.60 4.45
C ILE A 47 10.94 3.14 3.08
N GLU A 48 9.98 3.44 2.21
CA GLU A 48 10.27 3.95 0.86
C GLU A 48 11.12 5.23 0.87
N SER A 49 10.95 6.07 1.89
CA SER A 49 11.70 7.31 2.11
C SER A 49 12.95 7.14 2.97
N SER A 50 13.47 5.92 3.12
CA SER A 50 14.75 5.65 3.81
C SER A 50 15.89 5.39 2.83
N THR A 51 17.10 5.63 3.30
CA THR A 51 18.33 5.32 2.57
C THR A 51 19.14 4.28 3.33
N ILE A 52 19.52 3.19 2.69
CA ILE A 52 20.45 2.21 3.24
C ILE A 52 21.83 2.49 2.67
N VAL A 53 22.79 2.72 3.55
CA VAL A 53 24.19 2.94 3.21
C VAL A 53 24.96 1.65 3.48
N LEU A 54 25.64 1.14 2.45
CA LEU A 54 26.56 0.01 2.54
C LEU A 54 28.00 0.53 2.42
N ILE A 55 28.85 0.14 3.36
CA ILE A 55 30.26 0.58 3.41
C ILE A 55 31.16 -0.57 2.99
N THR A 56 32.11 -0.29 2.11
CA THR A 56 33.06 -1.25 1.54
C THR A 56 34.47 -0.67 1.51
N GLU A 57 35.46 -1.49 1.18
CA GLU A 57 36.77 -0.98 0.75
C GLU A 57 36.67 -0.21 -0.58
N PRO A 58 37.54 0.78 -0.85
CA PRO A 58 37.51 1.55 -2.09
C PRO A 58 37.69 0.75 -3.38
N ASN A 59 37.26 1.35 -4.50
CA ASN A 59 37.40 0.88 -5.88
C ASN A 59 36.66 -0.43 -6.17
N LYS A 60 35.54 -0.66 -5.49
CA LYS A 60 34.63 -1.77 -5.76
C LYS A 60 33.55 -1.28 -6.72
N ASN A 61 33.77 -1.49 -8.03
CA ASN A 61 32.78 -1.11 -9.04
C ASN A 61 31.43 -1.86 -8.89
N ILE A 62 31.48 -3.06 -8.32
CA ILE A 62 30.33 -3.87 -7.92
C ILE A 62 30.66 -4.46 -6.55
N ALA A 63 29.96 -4.03 -5.52
CA ALA A 63 30.09 -4.59 -4.18
C ALA A 63 29.27 -5.87 -4.05
N ARG A 64 29.94 -6.97 -3.67
CA ARG A 64 29.29 -8.22 -3.27
C ARG A 64 28.98 -8.19 -1.76
N TYR A 65 28.10 -9.06 -1.29
CA TYR A 65 27.76 -9.16 0.15
C TYR A 65 29.00 -9.29 1.02
N LYS A 66 29.96 -10.12 0.60
CA LYS A 66 31.23 -10.34 1.31
C LYS A 66 32.13 -9.11 1.41
N ASP A 67 31.93 -8.12 0.52
CA ASP A 67 32.71 -6.88 0.51
C ASP A 67 32.13 -5.84 1.48
N ILE A 68 30.90 -6.06 1.98
CA ILE A 68 30.20 -5.13 2.88
C ILE A 68 30.80 -5.25 4.28
N ILE A 69 31.40 -4.17 4.73
CA ILE A 69 32.03 -4.03 6.06
C ILE A 69 30.98 -3.60 7.10
N SER A 70 30.07 -2.71 6.70
CA SER A 70 29.04 -2.16 7.58
C SER A 70 27.82 -1.72 6.77
N SER A 71 26.64 -1.81 7.38
CA SER A 71 25.38 -1.31 6.84
C SER A 71 24.71 -0.36 7.82
N ILE A 72 24.21 0.76 7.32
CA ILE A 72 23.61 1.82 8.13
C ILE A 72 22.31 2.26 7.48
N LEU A 73 21.23 2.19 8.24
CA LEU A 73 19.94 2.74 7.86
C LEU A 73 19.90 4.22 8.22
N ILE A 74 19.65 5.08 7.24
CA ILE A 74 19.47 6.52 7.43
C ILE A 74 17.97 6.84 7.22
N PRO A 75 17.26 7.39 8.23
CA PRO A 75 15.82 7.61 8.17
C PRO A 75 15.43 8.88 7.39
N ILE A 76 16.10 9.16 6.26
CA ILE A 76 15.79 10.27 5.36
C ILE A 76 15.84 9.83 3.88
N PRO A 77 15.12 10.55 2.98
CA PRO A 77 15.12 10.26 1.56
C PRO A 77 16.51 10.38 0.92
N PHE A 78 16.70 9.66 -0.18
CA PHE A 78 17.98 9.59 -0.90
C PHE A 78 18.54 10.96 -1.29
N ASP A 79 17.69 11.83 -1.85
CA ASP A 79 18.12 13.17 -2.30
C ASP A 79 18.53 14.07 -1.12
N GLU A 80 17.80 13.97 0.00
CA GLU A 80 18.14 14.70 1.23
C GLU A 80 19.43 14.16 1.84
N PHE A 81 19.63 12.85 1.83
CA PHE A 81 20.87 12.21 2.27
C PHE A 81 22.09 12.78 1.54
N PHE A 82 22.05 12.85 0.20
CA PHE A 82 23.15 13.44 -0.57
C PHE A 82 23.31 14.94 -0.32
N ALA A 83 22.23 15.71 -0.24
CA ALA A 83 22.30 17.13 0.09
C ALA A 83 23.02 17.36 1.44
N ARG A 84 22.68 16.57 2.46
CA ARG A 84 23.35 16.62 3.77
C ARG A 84 24.80 16.16 3.70
N MET A 85 25.12 15.11 2.93
CA MET A 85 26.49 14.65 2.72
C MET A 85 27.38 15.77 2.17
N PHE A 86 26.91 16.54 1.20
CA PHE A 86 27.67 17.69 0.67
C PHE A 86 27.80 18.82 1.68
N ASN A 87 26.70 19.22 2.33
CA ASN A 87 26.70 20.36 3.27
C ASN A 87 27.53 20.09 4.54
N LEU A 88 27.55 18.85 5.00
CA LEU A 88 28.34 18.42 6.16
C LEU A 88 29.74 17.92 5.79
N LYS A 89 30.13 18.05 4.51
CA LYS A 89 31.42 17.57 3.97
C LYS A 89 31.69 16.07 4.19
N GLY A 90 30.63 15.26 4.25
CA GLY A 90 30.72 13.80 4.37
C GLY A 90 31.48 13.14 3.21
N TYR A 91 31.60 13.83 2.06
CA TYR A 91 32.39 13.35 0.93
C TYR A 91 33.90 13.21 1.25
N GLU A 92 34.42 13.88 2.30
CA GLU A 92 35.84 13.75 2.70
C GLU A 92 36.18 12.33 3.20
N PHE A 93 35.17 11.57 3.65
CA PHE A 93 35.32 10.19 4.10
C PHE A 93 35.18 9.14 2.99
N VAL A 94 34.78 9.57 1.79
CA VAL A 94 34.37 8.71 0.67
C VAL A 94 35.40 8.76 -0.44
N ASN A 95 35.82 7.60 -0.95
CA ASN A 95 36.72 7.50 -2.10
C ASN A 95 35.96 7.31 -3.41
N ASP A 96 34.92 6.49 -3.38
CA ASP A 96 34.05 6.20 -4.51
C ASP A 96 32.65 5.83 -4.02
N CYS A 97 31.67 5.96 -4.90
CA CYS A 97 30.30 5.57 -4.58
C CYS A 97 29.59 5.06 -5.82
N HIS A 98 28.63 4.17 -5.61
CA HIS A 98 27.70 3.74 -6.64
C HIS A 98 26.36 3.34 -6.02
N ILE A 99 25.31 3.36 -6.83
CA ILE A 99 23.97 2.95 -6.42
C ILE A 99 23.93 1.40 -6.42
N ALA A 100 23.24 0.80 -5.45
CA ALA A 100 22.97 -0.64 -5.45
C ALA A 100 21.76 -0.95 -6.36
N PRO A 101 21.46 -2.22 -6.69
CA PRO A 101 20.28 -2.54 -7.49
C PRO A 101 19.00 -1.99 -6.84
N GLY A 102 18.09 -1.46 -7.66
CA GLY A 102 16.83 -0.93 -7.14
C GLY A 102 15.89 -2.06 -6.70
N ILE A 103 14.99 -1.77 -5.77
CA ILE A 103 13.98 -2.74 -5.30
C ILE A 103 12.58 -2.25 -5.69
N ILE A 104 11.77 -3.16 -6.21
CA ILE A 104 10.33 -2.98 -6.42
C ILE A 104 9.60 -4.09 -5.69
N LEU A 105 8.59 -3.73 -4.90
CA LEU A 105 7.68 -4.66 -4.25
C LEU A 105 6.40 -4.78 -5.08
N ILE A 106 5.99 -6.01 -5.37
CA ILE A 106 4.72 -6.33 -6.02
C ILE A 106 3.88 -7.19 -5.08
N ARG A 107 2.63 -6.77 -4.86
CA ARG A 107 1.65 -7.59 -4.17
C ARG A 107 1.11 -8.66 -5.11
N THR A 108 1.12 -9.91 -4.69
CA THR A 108 0.51 -11.03 -5.41
C THR A 108 -0.82 -11.42 -4.78
N LEU A 109 -1.83 -11.68 -5.60
CA LEU A 109 -3.14 -12.18 -5.18
C LEU A 109 -3.49 -13.41 -6.01
N GLY A 110 -4.00 -14.47 -5.36
CA GLY A 110 -4.27 -15.75 -6.01
C GLY A 110 -2.99 -16.57 -6.21
N ASP A 111 -2.77 -17.06 -7.44
CA ASP A 111 -1.60 -17.84 -7.81
C ASP A 111 -0.37 -16.95 -8.02
N GLY A 112 0.40 -16.77 -6.93
CA GLY A 112 1.61 -15.97 -6.95
C GLY A 112 2.71 -16.52 -7.85
N ASP A 113 2.85 -17.85 -7.96
CA ASP A 113 3.87 -18.47 -8.82
C ASP A 113 3.60 -18.17 -10.29
N LYS A 114 2.34 -18.21 -10.72
CA LYS A 114 1.94 -17.81 -12.07
C LYS A 114 2.26 -16.34 -12.37
N ILE A 115 1.98 -15.44 -11.41
CA ILE A 115 2.31 -14.01 -11.54
C ILE A 115 3.82 -13.83 -11.72
N ILE A 116 4.62 -14.49 -10.87
CA ILE A 116 6.09 -14.44 -10.91
C ILE A 116 6.60 -14.92 -12.27
N GLU A 117 6.13 -16.07 -12.77
CA GLU A 117 6.56 -16.60 -14.06
C GLU A 117 6.13 -15.71 -15.24
N THR A 118 4.93 -15.14 -15.25
CA THR A 118 4.53 -14.19 -16.31
C THR A 118 5.45 -12.96 -16.32
N ILE A 119 5.70 -12.34 -15.16
CA ILE A 119 6.56 -11.15 -15.07
C ILE A 119 7.99 -11.48 -15.49
N LYS A 120 8.52 -12.62 -15.04
CA LYS A 120 9.85 -13.10 -15.42
C LYS A 120 9.98 -13.23 -16.94
N ASN A 121 8.98 -13.84 -17.59
CA ASN A 121 8.98 -14.03 -19.04
C ASN A 121 8.80 -12.71 -19.81
N GLU A 122 7.98 -11.78 -19.35
CA GLU A 122 7.80 -10.47 -20.01
C GLU A 122 9.08 -9.65 -19.99
N TYR A 123 9.83 -9.67 -18.88
CA TYR A 123 11.01 -8.83 -18.68
C TYR A 123 12.35 -9.58 -18.86
N ASN A 124 12.32 -10.84 -19.31
CA ASN A 124 13.49 -11.72 -19.41
C ASN A 124 14.36 -11.72 -18.13
N GLY A 125 13.70 -11.75 -16.98
CA GLY A 125 14.36 -11.67 -15.68
C GLY A 125 14.97 -12.99 -15.21
N LYS A 126 15.96 -12.90 -14.33
CA LYS A 126 16.58 -14.06 -13.67
C LYS A 126 15.87 -14.32 -12.34
N LEU A 127 15.42 -15.56 -12.12
CA LEU A 127 14.80 -15.97 -10.86
C LEU A 127 15.90 -16.30 -9.84
N LEU A 128 15.90 -15.61 -8.70
CA LEU A 128 16.92 -15.68 -7.66
C LEU A 128 16.28 -15.49 -6.28
N THR A 129 16.97 -15.85 -5.20
CA THR A 129 16.62 -15.36 -3.86
C THR A 129 16.93 -13.86 -3.71
N LEU A 130 16.37 -13.20 -2.70
CA LEU A 130 16.66 -11.78 -2.44
C LEU A 130 18.16 -11.53 -2.23
N HIS A 131 18.82 -12.37 -1.43
CA HIS A 131 20.26 -12.26 -1.17
C HIS A 131 21.10 -12.47 -2.44
N GLU A 132 20.77 -13.45 -3.29
CA GLU A 132 21.45 -13.62 -4.57
C GLU A 132 21.23 -12.44 -5.52
N SER A 133 20.00 -11.91 -5.57
CA SER A 133 19.67 -10.72 -6.38
C SER A 133 20.43 -9.48 -5.93
N LEU A 134 20.56 -9.28 -4.61
CA LEU A 134 21.34 -8.18 -4.04
C LEU A 134 22.85 -8.37 -4.24
N ASP A 135 23.35 -9.61 -4.25
CA ASP A 135 24.76 -9.91 -4.52
C ASP A 135 25.14 -9.75 -6.00
N GLU A 136 24.29 -10.21 -6.91
CA GLU A 136 24.54 -10.17 -8.35
C GLU A 136 24.18 -8.83 -9.00
N GLY A 137 23.18 -8.13 -8.47
CA GLY A 137 22.62 -6.94 -9.08
C GLY A 137 23.55 -5.73 -9.04
N THR A 138 23.41 -4.87 -10.04
CA THR A 138 24.14 -3.61 -10.19
C THR A 138 23.17 -2.43 -10.25
N TYR A 139 23.69 -1.21 -10.33
CA TYR A 139 22.87 0.01 -10.50
C TYR A 139 22.01 0.01 -11.78
N GLN A 140 22.31 -0.84 -12.76
CA GLN A 140 21.53 -1.00 -13.98
C GLN A 140 20.37 -1.99 -13.81
N ASP A 141 20.35 -2.72 -12.70
CA ASP A 141 19.40 -3.79 -12.45
C ASP A 141 18.35 -3.37 -11.41
N THR A 142 17.23 -4.09 -11.43
CA THR A 142 16.16 -3.95 -10.45
C THR A 142 15.70 -5.33 -10.00
N ILE A 143 15.55 -5.46 -8.69
CA ILE A 143 15.01 -6.64 -8.01
C ILE A 143 13.51 -6.43 -7.85
N ILE A 144 12.73 -7.37 -8.38
CA ILE A 144 11.29 -7.47 -8.12
C ILE A 144 11.09 -8.48 -6.99
N CYS A 145 10.60 -7.98 -5.87
CA CYS A 145 10.20 -8.74 -4.70
C CYS A 145 8.69 -8.91 -4.69
N PHE A 146 8.20 -10.06 -4.20
CA PHE A 146 6.77 -10.39 -4.18
C PHE A 146 6.28 -10.61 -2.76
N THR A 147 5.04 -10.22 -2.46
CA THR A 147 4.42 -10.46 -1.15
C THR A 147 2.91 -10.60 -1.26
N ASP A 148 2.27 -11.34 -0.36
CA ASP A 148 0.80 -11.39 -0.25
C ASP A 148 0.23 -10.27 0.65
N LYS A 149 1.12 -9.57 1.37
CA LYS A 149 0.76 -8.50 2.31
C LYS A 149 0.41 -7.21 1.60
N SER A 150 -0.33 -6.36 2.31
CA SER A 150 -0.63 -5.00 1.85
C SER A 150 0.64 -4.15 1.79
N LEU A 151 0.85 -3.46 0.67
CA LEU A 151 1.99 -2.56 0.50
C LEU A 151 1.77 -1.18 1.14
N ASP A 152 0.63 -0.91 1.76
CA ASP A 152 0.45 0.30 2.58
C ASP A 152 1.04 0.13 3.98
N LYS A 153 1.39 -1.11 4.34
CA LYS A 153 2.04 -1.44 5.60
C LYS A 153 3.54 -1.68 5.40
N LYS A 154 4.26 -1.65 6.52
CA LYS A 154 5.64 -2.12 6.59
C LYS A 154 5.69 -3.58 6.13
N ILE A 155 6.63 -3.90 5.25
CA ILE A 155 6.86 -5.25 4.73
C ILE A 155 8.19 -5.72 5.30
N ASN A 156 8.19 -6.82 6.04
CA ASN A 156 9.42 -7.41 6.53
C ASN A 156 9.97 -8.39 5.48
N ILE A 157 11.25 -8.73 5.58
CA ILE A 157 11.95 -9.63 4.68
C ILE A 157 11.32 -11.03 4.67
N HIS A 158 10.77 -11.47 5.81
CA HIS A 158 10.05 -12.74 5.92
C HIS A 158 8.66 -12.73 5.29
N ASP A 159 8.10 -11.54 5.01
CA ASP A 159 6.86 -11.38 4.25
C ASP A 159 7.12 -11.43 2.73
N ILE A 160 8.39 -11.40 2.30
CA ILE A 160 8.79 -11.48 0.90
C ILE A 160 8.86 -12.94 0.48
N ASN A 161 8.35 -13.24 -0.72
CA ASN A 161 8.45 -14.54 -1.35
C ASN A 161 9.93 -14.96 -1.49
N SER A 162 10.22 -16.24 -1.30
CA SER A 162 11.58 -16.78 -1.43
C SER A 162 12.18 -16.58 -2.83
N LYS A 163 11.33 -16.39 -3.85
CA LYS A 163 11.72 -16.06 -5.21
C LYS A 163 11.57 -14.56 -5.47
N THR A 164 12.61 -13.99 -6.06
CA THR A 164 12.69 -12.63 -6.61
C THR A 164 13.08 -12.70 -8.08
N ILE A 165 12.88 -11.61 -8.81
CA ILE A 165 13.32 -11.51 -10.20
C ILE A 165 14.32 -10.36 -10.33
N LEU A 166 15.53 -10.66 -10.78
CA LEU A 166 16.52 -9.66 -11.17
C LEU A 166 16.34 -9.32 -12.66
N VAL A 167 16.07 -8.06 -12.96
CA VAL A 167 15.85 -7.55 -14.32
C VAL A 167 16.93 -6.53 -14.66
N ASN A 168 17.55 -6.68 -15.83
CA ASN A 168 18.51 -5.70 -16.36
C ASN A 168 17.78 -4.47 -16.91
N MET A 169 17.26 -3.66 -16.01
CA MET A 169 16.59 -2.40 -16.28
C MET A 169 16.61 -1.55 -15.01
N THR A 170 16.85 -0.24 -15.17
CA THR A 170 16.83 0.69 -14.04
C THR A 170 15.45 0.73 -13.39
N CYS A 171 15.43 0.91 -12.07
CA CYS A 171 14.20 0.87 -11.26
C CYS A 171 13.14 1.84 -11.76
N PHE A 172 13.54 3.04 -12.18
CA PHE A 172 12.62 4.03 -12.74
C PHE A 172 11.91 3.53 -14.01
N ASN A 173 12.65 2.95 -14.95
CA ASN A 173 12.10 2.47 -16.22
C ASN A 173 11.21 1.24 -16.00
N LEU A 174 11.66 0.30 -15.16
CA LEU A 174 10.89 -0.90 -14.86
C LEU A 174 9.61 -0.58 -14.10
N LEU A 175 9.67 0.28 -13.08
CA LEU A 175 8.50 0.72 -12.32
C LEU A 175 7.44 1.37 -13.21
N LYS A 176 7.87 2.21 -14.17
CA LYS A 176 6.96 2.83 -15.15
C LYS A 176 6.23 1.79 -16.02
N ARG A 177 6.94 0.77 -16.50
CA ARG A 177 6.36 -0.32 -17.33
C ARG A 177 5.47 -1.25 -16.51
N LEU A 178 5.90 -1.62 -15.31
CA LEU A 178 5.11 -2.44 -14.41
C LEU A 178 3.79 -1.75 -14.06
N ARG A 179 3.81 -0.45 -13.71
CA ARG A 179 2.59 0.30 -13.37
C ARG A 179 1.51 0.26 -14.46
N THR A 180 1.89 0.22 -15.74
CA THR A 180 0.91 0.14 -16.83
C THR A 180 0.36 -1.27 -17.07
N GLN A 181 1.09 -2.31 -16.64
CA GLN A 181 0.74 -3.72 -16.86
C GLN A 181 0.33 -4.46 -15.58
N VAL A 182 0.46 -3.87 -14.39
CA VAL A 182 0.38 -4.60 -13.13
C VAL A 182 -0.97 -5.30 -12.92
N LEU A 183 -2.06 -4.67 -13.36
CA LEU A 183 -3.39 -5.28 -13.32
C LEU A 183 -3.52 -6.48 -14.26
N ARG A 184 -2.82 -6.48 -15.41
CA ARG A 184 -2.76 -7.65 -16.31
C ARG A 184 -2.12 -8.83 -15.57
N PHE A 185 -0.95 -8.62 -14.96
CA PHE A 185 -0.26 -9.68 -14.22
C PHE A 185 -1.10 -10.22 -13.07
N LEU A 186 -1.72 -9.34 -12.27
CA LEU A 186 -2.63 -9.77 -11.21
C LEU A 186 -3.77 -10.62 -11.75
N ASN A 187 -4.44 -10.18 -12.83
CA ASN A 187 -5.56 -10.90 -13.41
C ASN A 187 -5.16 -12.29 -13.93
N GLU A 188 -3.95 -12.46 -14.43
CA GLU A 188 -3.45 -13.77 -14.83
C GLU A 188 -3.28 -14.72 -13.64
N GLY A 189 -2.93 -14.20 -12.46
CA GLY A 189 -2.84 -14.97 -11.21
C GLY A 189 -4.17 -15.27 -10.51
N LEU A 190 -5.25 -14.58 -10.87
CA LEU A 190 -6.57 -14.84 -10.27
C LEU A 190 -7.14 -16.16 -10.79
N ILE A 191 -7.12 -17.21 -9.96
CA ILE A 191 -7.77 -18.49 -10.24
C ILE A 191 -9.11 -18.55 -9.49
N GLY A 192 -10.21 -18.62 -10.23
CA GLY A 192 -11.55 -18.80 -9.65
C GLY A 192 -12.09 -17.58 -8.89
N VAL A 193 -11.42 -16.43 -8.96
CA VAL A 193 -11.86 -15.17 -8.37
C VAL A 193 -12.06 -14.16 -9.48
N GLU A 194 -13.25 -13.59 -9.54
CA GLU A 194 -13.58 -12.50 -10.47
C GLU A 194 -13.67 -11.18 -9.71
N TRP A 195 -13.32 -10.11 -10.41
CA TRP A 195 -13.62 -8.78 -9.93
C TRP A 195 -15.13 -8.55 -9.91
N ASN A 196 -15.63 -8.12 -8.76
CA ASN A 196 -16.98 -7.66 -8.58
C ASN A 196 -17.03 -6.15 -8.83
N GLU A 197 -17.83 -5.75 -9.82
CA GLU A 197 -18.23 -4.37 -9.99
C GLU A 197 -19.45 -4.08 -9.11
N VAL A 198 -19.30 -3.19 -8.15
CA VAL A 198 -20.37 -2.74 -7.26
C VAL A 198 -20.51 -1.23 -7.30
N TYR A 199 -21.74 -0.75 -7.11
CA TYR A 199 -22.03 0.68 -6.99
C TYR A 199 -22.49 1.00 -5.58
N ILE A 200 -21.83 1.95 -4.95
CA ILE A 200 -22.17 2.44 -3.62
C ILE A 200 -22.91 3.76 -3.80
N ARG A 201 -24.16 3.81 -3.35
CA ARG A 201 -25.01 4.99 -3.43
C ARG A 201 -25.12 5.64 -2.05
N ILE A 202 -24.75 6.91 -1.98
CA ILE A 202 -24.72 7.72 -0.77
C ILE A 202 -25.93 8.64 -0.78
N TYR A 203 -26.89 8.37 0.10
CA TYR A 203 -28.06 9.23 0.30
C TYR A 203 -27.80 10.10 1.52
N ASP A 204 -27.50 11.37 1.27
CA ASP A 204 -27.26 12.34 2.32
C ASP A 204 -28.30 13.47 2.28
N ARG A 205 -28.98 13.66 3.40
CA ARG A 205 -29.98 14.72 3.57
C ARG A 205 -29.33 16.09 3.78
N TYR A 206 -28.11 16.14 4.31
CA TYR A 206 -27.45 17.37 4.76
C TYR A 206 -26.40 17.89 3.78
N SER A 207 -26.31 17.30 2.59
CA SER A 207 -25.42 17.73 1.49
C SER A 207 -23.91 17.72 1.80
N GLU A 208 -23.48 16.87 2.73
CA GLU A 208 -22.10 16.59 3.12
C GLU A 208 -21.50 15.37 2.40
N TYR A 209 -21.90 15.16 1.14
CA TYR A 209 -21.49 14.02 0.31
C TYR A 209 -19.97 13.82 0.26
N ARG A 210 -19.21 14.92 0.17
CA ARG A 210 -17.75 14.86 0.14
C ARG A 210 -17.19 14.24 1.42
N LYS A 211 -17.72 14.61 2.60
CA LYS A 211 -17.27 14.04 3.89
C LYS A 211 -17.64 12.56 4.00
N HIS A 212 -18.83 12.16 3.51
CA HIS A 212 -19.20 10.73 3.45
C HIS A 212 -18.31 9.93 2.51
N TYR A 213 -17.99 10.48 1.35
CA TYR A 213 -17.05 9.89 0.41
C TYR A 213 -15.64 9.77 1.00
N GLU A 214 -15.15 10.80 1.70
CA GLU A 214 -13.85 10.77 2.35
C GLU A 214 -13.80 9.70 3.45
N ARG A 215 -14.86 9.57 4.27
CA ARG A 215 -15.00 8.47 5.26
C ARG A 215 -14.97 7.10 4.60
N LEU A 216 -15.75 6.93 3.54
CA LEU A 216 -15.80 5.68 2.77
C LEU A 216 -14.42 5.35 2.19
N SER A 217 -13.74 6.32 1.59
CA SER A 217 -12.43 6.13 0.96
C SER A 217 -11.37 5.70 1.98
N VAL A 218 -11.33 6.34 3.16
CA VAL A 218 -10.41 5.94 4.25
C VAL A 218 -10.59 4.47 4.62
N VAL A 219 -11.83 4.02 4.75
CA VAL A 219 -12.12 2.62 5.10
C VAL A 219 -11.81 1.65 3.95
N LEU A 220 -12.15 2.01 2.72
CA LEU A 220 -11.84 1.19 1.55
C LEU A 220 -10.33 1.02 1.36
N ASP A 221 -9.57 2.10 1.53
CA ASP A 221 -8.11 2.11 1.38
C ASP A 221 -7.45 1.31 2.52
N ASN A 222 -7.78 1.61 3.78
CA ASN A 222 -7.17 0.94 4.94
C ASN A 222 -7.36 -0.58 4.95
N PHE A 223 -8.49 -1.06 4.41
CA PHE A 223 -8.81 -2.48 4.34
C PHE A 223 -8.51 -3.12 2.97
N ASP A 224 -7.90 -2.39 2.03
CA ASP A 224 -7.63 -2.84 0.66
C ASP A 224 -8.88 -3.46 0.00
N LEU A 225 -10.03 -2.81 0.14
CA LEU A 225 -11.32 -3.38 -0.27
C LEU A 225 -11.57 -3.25 -1.77
N GLY A 226 -10.74 -2.56 -2.53
CA GLY A 226 -10.87 -2.47 -3.98
C GLY A 226 -10.33 -1.17 -4.55
N ILE A 227 -10.72 -0.89 -5.80
CA ILE A 227 -10.31 0.31 -6.55
C ILE A 227 -11.56 1.12 -6.89
N ILE A 228 -11.56 2.41 -6.53
CA ILE A 228 -12.60 3.34 -6.96
C ILE A 228 -12.34 3.69 -8.44
N LEU A 229 -13.22 3.25 -9.34
CA LEU A 229 -13.10 3.49 -10.78
C LEU A 229 -13.68 4.84 -11.21
N GLY A 230 -14.56 5.40 -10.41
CA GLY A 230 -15.19 6.68 -10.73
C GLY A 230 -16.32 7.04 -9.80
N GLU A 231 -16.73 8.29 -9.92
CA GLU A 231 -17.74 8.93 -9.11
C GLU A 231 -18.72 9.65 -10.04
N THR A 232 -20.02 9.57 -9.73
CA THR A 232 -21.03 10.21 -10.55
C THR A 232 -22.24 10.61 -9.73
N TRP A 233 -22.91 11.68 -10.15
CA TRP A 233 -24.24 12.01 -9.67
C TRP A 233 -25.26 11.24 -10.48
N THR A 234 -26.11 10.47 -9.81
CA THR A 234 -27.22 9.75 -10.44
C THR A 234 -28.55 10.19 -9.87
N LYS A 235 -29.62 9.99 -10.64
CA LYS A 235 -30.99 10.06 -10.11
C LYS A 235 -31.41 8.66 -9.66
N ASP A 236 -32.05 8.59 -8.52
CA ASP A 236 -32.72 7.39 -8.06
C ASP A 236 -34.21 7.65 -7.85
N TYR A 237 -35.01 6.60 -8.03
CA TYR A 237 -36.48 6.69 -8.01
C TYR A 237 -37.04 5.79 -6.92
N PRO A 238 -36.88 6.16 -5.63
CA PRO A 238 -37.36 5.34 -4.51
C PRO A 238 -38.90 5.19 -4.51
N ARG A 239 -39.62 6.08 -5.20
CA ARG A 239 -41.06 5.94 -5.51
C ARG A 239 -41.34 6.45 -6.93
N PHE A 240 -42.43 5.98 -7.53
CA PHE A 240 -42.89 6.44 -8.84
C PHE A 240 -42.98 7.97 -8.89
N MET A 241 -42.37 8.58 -9.92
CA MET A 241 -42.28 10.03 -10.15
C MET A 241 -41.50 10.89 -9.13
N MET A 242 -40.82 10.32 -8.13
CA MET A 242 -39.90 11.08 -7.28
C MET A 242 -38.46 10.75 -7.62
N SER A 243 -37.73 11.70 -8.23
CA SER A 243 -36.29 11.58 -8.43
C SER A 243 -35.54 12.23 -7.28
N ILE A 244 -34.63 11.50 -6.65
CA ILE A 244 -33.68 12.05 -5.68
C ILE A 244 -32.29 12.00 -6.31
N LEU A 245 -31.51 13.06 -6.10
CA LEU A 245 -30.11 13.09 -6.51
C LEU A 245 -29.28 12.29 -5.50
N VAL A 246 -28.45 11.38 -6.00
CA VAL A 246 -27.67 10.46 -5.19
C VAL A 246 -26.23 10.45 -5.69
N TYR A 247 -25.28 10.49 -4.77
CA TYR A 247 -23.87 10.35 -5.13
C TYR A 247 -23.52 8.88 -5.26
N GLN A 248 -22.95 8.47 -6.39
CA GLN A 248 -22.63 7.08 -6.68
C GLN A 248 -21.13 6.89 -6.88
N VAL A 249 -20.55 5.96 -6.13
CA VAL A 249 -19.17 5.52 -6.24
C VAL A 249 -19.15 4.16 -6.92
N ARG A 250 -18.37 4.02 -7.99
CA ARG A 250 -18.14 2.75 -8.69
C ARG A 250 -16.89 2.09 -8.13
N LEU A 251 -17.06 0.96 -7.45
CA LEU A 251 -15.99 0.20 -6.81
C LEU A 251 -15.77 -1.12 -7.55
N PHE A 252 -14.51 -1.44 -7.81
CA PHE A 252 -14.07 -2.73 -8.33
C PHE A 252 -13.36 -3.50 -7.23
N THR A 253 -13.85 -4.67 -6.86
CA THR A 253 -13.36 -5.40 -5.69
C THR A 253 -13.27 -6.90 -5.93
N LEU A 254 -12.24 -7.54 -5.37
CA LEU A 254 -12.14 -9.01 -5.30
C LEU A 254 -12.92 -9.57 -4.10
N LYS A 255 -13.42 -8.71 -3.20
CA LYS A 255 -14.22 -9.11 -2.04
C LYS A 255 -15.62 -9.51 -2.46
N ASN A 256 -16.22 -10.38 -1.66
CA ASN A 256 -17.63 -10.71 -1.84
C ASN A 256 -18.48 -9.43 -1.60
N PRO A 257 -19.45 -9.10 -2.47
CA PRO A 257 -20.31 -7.93 -2.27
C PRO A 257 -21.00 -7.87 -0.90
N LYS A 258 -21.29 -9.02 -0.27
CA LYS A 258 -21.82 -9.08 1.10
C LYS A 258 -20.86 -8.53 2.15
N GLU A 259 -19.56 -8.70 1.98
CA GLU A 259 -18.54 -8.13 2.88
C GLU A 259 -18.50 -6.61 2.75
N ILE A 260 -18.56 -6.08 1.52
CA ILE A 260 -18.68 -4.64 1.30
C ILE A 260 -19.94 -4.09 1.96
N LYS A 261 -21.08 -4.79 1.88
CA LYS A 261 -22.32 -4.32 2.54
C LYS A 261 -22.20 -4.25 4.07
N LYS A 262 -21.45 -5.17 4.70
CA LYS A 262 -21.16 -5.09 6.15
C LYS A 262 -20.41 -3.80 6.50
N ILE A 263 -19.38 -3.48 5.72
CA ILE A 263 -18.58 -2.26 5.89
C ILE A 263 -19.45 -1.02 5.77
N LEU A 264 -20.28 -0.95 4.72
CA LEU A 264 -21.19 0.18 4.53
C LEU A 264 -22.17 0.35 5.69
N LEU A 265 -22.73 -0.75 6.19
CA LEU A 265 -23.68 -0.70 7.31
C LEU A 265 -23.02 -0.14 8.59
N GLY A 266 -21.74 -0.44 8.83
CA GLY A 266 -20.96 0.14 9.93
C GLY A 266 -20.71 1.65 9.80
N LEU A 267 -20.76 2.19 8.58
CA LEU A 267 -20.56 3.62 8.31
C LEU A 267 -21.86 4.45 8.36
N GLU A 268 -23.02 3.80 8.44
CA GLU A 268 -24.35 4.44 8.43
C GLU A 268 -24.72 5.13 9.75
N TYR A 269 -24.02 4.85 10.87
CA TYR A 269 -24.42 5.30 12.21
C TYR A 269 -23.30 6.02 12.95
N PHE A 270 -23.70 7.00 13.77
CA PHE A 270 -22.89 7.54 14.85
C PHE A 270 -22.81 6.54 16.02
N GLU A 271 -21.89 6.78 16.96
CA GLU A 271 -21.73 5.96 18.18
C GLU A 271 -23.01 5.94 19.05
N ASN A 272 -23.72 7.07 19.15
CA ASN A 272 -25.01 7.15 19.86
C ASN A 272 -26.16 6.40 19.13
N GLY A 273 -25.88 5.82 17.96
CA GLY A 273 -26.85 5.09 17.15
C GLY A 273 -27.83 5.97 16.37
N GLU A 274 -27.60 7.28 16.30
CA GLU A 274 -28.26 8.15 15.33
C GLU A 274 -27.74 7.81 13.93
N ARG A 275 -28.63 7.81 12.94
CA ARG A 275 -28.28 7.49 11.57
C ARG A 275 -27.58 8.67 10.91
N LEU A 276 -26.35 8.43 10.46
CA LEU A 276 -25.50 9.39 9.78
C LEU A 276 -25.81 9.45 8.28
N VAL A 277 -25.92 8.32 7.59
CA VAL A 277 -26.10 8.31 6.12
C VAL A 277 -26.77 7.00 5.69
N ASP A 278 -27.45 6.98 4.54
CA ASP A 278 -27.86 5.71 3.91
C ASP A 278 -26.83 5.32 2.85
N LEU A 279 -26.30 4.11 2.94
CA LEU A 279 -25.31 3.57 2.02
C LEU A 279 -25.87 2.31 1.37
N ASP A 280 -26.33 2.44 0.13
CA ASP A 280 -26.82 1.31 -0.63
C ASP A 280 -25.71 0.69 -1.47
N LEU A 281 -25.71 -0.64 -1.53
CA LEU A 281 -24.81 -1.40 -2.39
C LEU A 281 -25.62 -2.04 -3.51
N ILE A 282 -25.26 -1.73 -4.75
CA ILE A 282 -25.84 -2.32 -5.94
C ILE A 282 -24.82 -3.25 -6.58
N PHE A 283 -25.20 -4.50 -6.80
CA PHE A 283 -24.41 -5.51 -7.49
C PHE A 283 -25.27 -6.16 -8.57
N ARG A 284 -24.78 -6.23 -9.81
CA ARG A 284 -25.53 -6.78 -10.97
C ARG A 284 -26.96 -6.23 -11.06
N ASN A 285 -27.11 -4.90 -10.95
CA ASN A 285 -28.38 -4.17 -10.96
C ASN A 285 -29.38 -4.54 -9.85
N LYS A 286 -28.93 -5.21 -8.79
CA LYS A 286 -29.75 -5.56 -7.62
C LYS A 286 -29.16 -4.93 -6.37
N LYS A 287 -30.02 -4.37 -5.53
CA LYS A 287 -29.64 -3.88 -4.21
C LYS A 287 -29.38 -5.06 -3.28
N ILE A 288 -28.21 -5.07 -2.64
CA ILE A 288 -27.88 -6.00 -1.56
C ILE A 288 -28.45 -5.42 -0.26
N SER A 289 -29.40 -6.12 0.32
CA SER A 289 -30.08 -5.75 1.56
C SER A 289 -29.22 -6.08 2.77
N TRP A 290 -29.47 -5.39 3.88
CA TRP A 290 -28.88 -5.74 5.19
C TRP A 290 -29.34 -7.14 5.65
N SER A 291 -30.48 -7.64 5.18
CA SER A 291 -30.92 -9.01 5.46
C SER A 291 -30.04 -10.06 4.79
N ASP A 292 -29.38 -9.73 3.66
CA ASP A 292 -28.58 -10.67 2.88
C ASP A 292 -27.24 -11.02 3.55
N ILE A 293 -26.84 -10.24 4.55
CA ILE A 293 -25.60 -10.39 5.32
C ILE A 293 -25.83 -11.05 6.71
N LEU A 294 -27.08 -11.38 7.05
CA LEU A 294 -27.40 -12.08 8.30
C LEU A 294 -26.81 -13.49 8.29
N ASN A 295 -26.01 -13.80 9.32
CA ASN A 295 -25.49 -15.13 9.60
C ASN A 295 -25.89 -15.58 11.02
N LYS A 296 -25.42 -16.75 11.47
CA LYS A 296 -25.72 -17.28 12.81
C LYS A 296 -25.31 -16.29 13.93
N ASP A 297 -24.20 -15.59 13.77
CA ASP A 297 -23.65 -14.64 14.77
C ASP A 297 -24.37 -13.28 14.79
N CYS A 298 -25.30 -13.07 13.86
CA CYS A 298 -26.09 -11.85 13.70
C CYS A 298 -27.59 -12.11 13.89
N LYS A 299 -27.95 -13.33 14.30
CA LYS A 299 -29.35 -13.76 14.39
C LYS A 299 -30.05 -13.00 15.53
N GLY A 300 -31.16 -12.33 15.20
CA GLY A 300 -31.97 -11.57 16.17
C GLY A 300 -31.56 -10.10 16.34
N LEU A 301 -30.49 -9.64 15.69
CA LEU A 301 -30.11 -8.23 15.68
C LEU A 301 -30.92 -7.46 14.63
N ASP A 302 -31.37 -6.27 15.00
CA ASP A 302 -31.96 -5.32 14.05
C ASP A 302 -30.87 -4.60 13.22
N ARG A 303 -31.29 -3.84 12.19
CA ARG A 303 -30.36 -3.12 11.30
C ARG A 303 -29.44 -2.15 12.07
N LYS A 304 -29.96 -1.47 13.09
CA LYS A 304 -29.21 -0.48 13.88
C LYS A 304 -28.16 -1.17 14.75
N GLN A 305 -28.54 -2.25 15.42
CA GLN A 305 -27.64 -3.06 16.23
C GLN A 305 -26.52 -3.66 15.38
N LEU A 306 -26.83 -4.14 14.17
CA LEU A 306 -25.83 -4.61 13.22
C LEU A 306 -24.89 -3.49 12.76
N GLY A 307 -25.43 -2.31 12.46
CA GLY A 307 -24.62 -1.15 12.11
C GLY A 307 -23.64 -0.76 13.22
N LEU A 308 -24.09 -0.71 14.47
CA LEU A 308 -23.22 -0.42 15.61
C LEU A 308 -22.16 -1.50 15.83
N LYS A 309 -22.52 -2.78 15.69
CA LYS A 309 -21.56 -3.89 15.78
C LYS A 309 -20.47 -3.76 14.70
N PHE A 310 -20.84 -3.60 13.43
CA PHE A 310 -19.85 -3.48 12.36
C PHE A 310 -19.05 -2.17 12.45
N ARG A 311 -19.63 -1.10 12.99
CA ARG A 311 -18.90 0.14 13.29
C ARG A 311 -17.76 -0.12 14.27
N GLU A 312 -18.05 -0.81 15.36
CA GLU A 312 -17.04 -1.16 16.36
C GLU A 312 -15.94 -2.05 15.76
N GLU A 313 -16.32 -3.07 14.98
CA GLU A 313 -15.37 -3.92 14.25
C GLU A 313 -14.48 -3.11 13.30
N ILE A 314 -15.04 -2.14 12.55
CA ILE A 314 -14.28 -1.25 11.66
C ILE A 314 -13.29 -0.41 12.48
N LEU A 315 -13.77 0.33 13.47
CA LEU A 315 -12.95 1.27 14.24
C LEU A 315 -11.85 0.61 15.07
N ASN A 316 -12.03 -0.66 15.45
CA ASN A 316 -11.01 -1.43 16.18
C ASN A 316 -9.92 -1.98 15.25
N ASN A 317 -10.17 -2.05 13.94
CA ASN A 317 -9.20 -2.55 12.95
C ASN A 317 -8.59 -1.43 12.08
N LEU A 318 -8.99 -0.18 12.30
CA LEU A 318 -8.29 0.98 11.74
C LEU A 318 -7.07 1.30 12.60
N ASP A 319 -6.02 1.83 11.97
CA ASP A 319 -4.95 2.48 12.72
C ASP A 319 -5.47 3.75 13.43
N ASP A 320 -4.73 4.21 14.45
CA ASP A 320 -5.14 5.35 15.28
C ASP A 320 -5.28 6.65 14.49
N GLU A 321 -4.47 6.83 13.44
CA GLU A 321 -4.50 8.02 12.59
C GLU A 321 -5.79 8.06 11.75
N MET A 322 -6.10 6.96 11.05
CA MET A 322 -7.29 6.79 10.22
C MET A 322 -8.56 6.80 11.07
N LYS A 323 -8.53 6.17 12.26
CA LYS A 323 -9.62 6.26 13.24
C LYS A 323 -9.87 7.71 13.64
N GLY A 324 -8.80 8.44 13.98
CA GLY A 324 -8.88 9.87 14.31
C GLY A 324 -9.46 10.70 13.16
N LYS A 325 -9.06 10.41 11.91
CA LYS A 325 -9.59 11.08 10.71
C LYS A 325 -11.09 10.83 10.52
N ILE A 326 -11.56 9.59 10.67
CA ILE A 326 -13.00 9.28 10.56
C ILE A 326 -13.80 10.01 11.63
N LEU A 327 -13.36 9.98 12.89
CA LEU A 327 -14.07 10.63 13.99
C LEU A 327 -14.16 12.15 13.81
N ARG A 328 -13.10 12.78 13.28
CA ARG A 328 -13.13 14.22 12.92
C ARG A 328 -14.16 14.51 11.82
N LEU A 329 -14.17 13.71 10.75
CA LEU A 329 -15.14 13.87 9.67
C LEU A 329 -16.59 13.71 10.17
N GLU A 330 -16.83 12.77 11.07
CA GLU A 330 -18.14 12.55 11.68
C GLU A 330 -18.57 13.74 12.55
N GLU A 331 -17.67 14.29 13.35
CA GLU A 331 -17.94 15.46 14.16
C GLU A 331 -18.27 16.69 13.30
N ASP A 332 -17.56 16.87 12.19
CA ASP A 332 -17.85 17.96 11.26
C ASP A 332 -19.17 17.78 10.51
N ILE A 333 -19.58 16.54 10.21
CA ILE A 333 -20.94 16.26 9.71
C ILE A 333 -21.99 16.50 10.80
N ARG A 334 -21.69 16.21 12.07
CA ARG A 334 -22.63 16.41 13.17
C ARG A 334 -22.97 17.89 13.34
N LYS A 335 -22.00 18.79 13.18
CA LYS A 335 -22.20 20.25 13.27
C LYS A 335 -23.16 20.82 12.21
N THR A 336 -23.31 20.16 11.06
CA THR A 336 -24.21 20.62 9.99
C THR A 336 -25.67 20.18 10.18
N ARG A 337 -25.94 19.41 11.24
CA ARG A 337 -27.29 18.93 11.59
C ARG A 337 -28.00 19.77 12.65
N ILE A 338 -27.32 20.80 13.16
CA ILE A 338 -27.83 21.73 14.17
C ILE A 338 -28.73 22.78 13.52
#